data_AF-A0A1T5F7Q0-F1
#
_entry.id   AF-A0A1T5F7Q0-F1
#
_cell.length_a   1.000
_cell.length_b   1.000
_cell.length_c   1.000
_cell.angle_alpha   90.00
_cell.angle_beta   90.00
_cell.angle_gamma   90.00
#
_symmetry.space_group_name_H-M   'P 1'
#
loop_
_entity.id
_entity.type
_entity.pdbx_description
1 polymer ?
#
loop_
_entity_poly.entity_id
_entity_poly.type
_entity_poly.pdbx_seq_one_letter_code
_entity_poly.pdbx_strand_id
1 'polypeptide(L)'
;MRFLFLLSVVISGIVSIVGFTLTAMATPSFDPTGENFVGGNGNPGLMFVMFPMLIILYFFFAMMFVFEKLHERFPVKRKLFKACYSGVFVLVFGMSIYRIVSFRNEINPYFEYEISYLNPFSNHLFFNFWTFIACLCISGFCSFYLKKRM
;
A
#
# COMPACT_ATOMS: atom_id res chain seq x y z
N MET A 1 28.99 -1.64 3.49
CA MET A 1 27.77 -2.48 3.34
C MET A 1 26.59 -1.99 4.19
N ARG A 2 26.67 -1.98 5.53
CA ARG A 2 25.52 -1.58 6.41
C ARG A 2 24.99 -0.16 6.15
N PHE A 3 25.88 0.82 5.99
CA PHE A 3 25.47 2.21 5.73
C PHE A 3 24.76 2.35 4.38
N LEU A 4 25.30 1.74 3.31
CA LEU A 4 24.71 1.77 1.98
C LEU A 4 23.32 1.09 1.94
N PHE A 5 23.15 -0.02 2.67
CA PHE A 5 21.85 -0.66 2.82
C PHE A 5 20.86 0.23 3.58
N LEU A 6 21.28 0.87 4.68
CA LEU A 6 20.41 1.78 5.41
C LEU A 6 19.99 2.97 4.52
N LEU A 7 20.95 3.55 3.79
CA LEU A 7 20.71 4.63 2.86
C LEU A 7 19.73 4.23 1.75
N SER A 8 19.89 3.03 1.17
CA SER A 8 18.97 2.55 0.13
C SER A 8 17.56 2.30 0.67
N VAL A 9 17.42 1.79 1.89
CA VAL A 9 16.12 1.62 2.56
C VAL A 9 15.46 2.98 2.82
N VAL A 10 16.23 3.97 3.29
CA VAL A 10 15.69 5.32 3.54
C VAL A 10 15.22 5.97 2.25
N ILE A 11 16.04 5.97 1.19
CA ILE A 11 15.69 6.57 -0.10
C ILE A 11 14.47 5.87 -0.71
N SER A 12 14.48 4.53 -0.76
CA SER A 12 13.35 3.77 -1.30
C SER A 12 12.08 3.92 -0.45
N GLY A 13 12.21 4.11 0.86
CA GLY A 13 11.10 4.44 1.76
C GLY A 13 10.49 5.81 1.46
N ILE A 14 11.32 6.84 1.25
CA ILE A 14 10.85 8.17 0.83
C ILE A 14 10.11 8.06 -0.49
N VAL A 15 10.68 7.40 -1.50
CA VAL A 15 10.03 7.19 -2.80
C VAL A 15 8.69 6.47 -2.65
N SER A 16 8.61 5.46 -1.77
CA SER A 16 7.37 4.72 -1.54
C SER A 16 6.29 5.57 -0.87
N ILE A 17 6.65 6.35 0.15
CA ILE A 17 5.71 7.25 0.84
C ILE A 17 5.22 8.34 -0.12
N VAL A 18 6.14 8.95 -0.88
CA VAL A 18 5.81 9.98 -1.87
C VAL A 18 4.92 9.41 -2.96
N GLY A 19 5.24 8.22 -3.49
CA GLY A 19 4.44 7.55 -4.51
C GLY A 19 3.00 7.32 -4.06
N PHE A 20 2.79 6.73 -2.88
CA PHE A 20 1.46 6.51 -2.32
C PHE A 20 0.72 7.83 -2.07
N THR A 21 1.40 8.83 -1.50
CA THR A 21 0.80 10.13 -1.19
C THR A 21 0.37 10.87 -2.45
N LEU A 22 1.24 10.93 -3.47
CA LEU A 22 0.93 11.58 -4.74
C LEU A 22 -0.16 10.83 -5.50
N THR A 23 -0.17 9.49 -5.49
CA THR A 23 -1.29 8.73 -6.06
C THR A 23 -2.61 9.07 -5.37
N ALA A 24 -2.63 9.14 -4.04
CA ALA A 24 -3.83 9.52 -3.30
C ALA A 24 -4.30 10.93 -3.66
N MET A 25 -3.39 11.91 -3.66
CA MET A 25 -3.71 13.32 -3.93
C MET A 25 -4.09 13.60 -5.39
N ALA A 26 -3.45 12.89 -6.33
CA ALA A 26 -3.72 13.03 -7.76
C ALA A 26 -4.89 12.15 -8.24
N THR A 27 -5.56 11.45 -7.32
CA THR A 27 -6.80 10.74 -7.66
C THR A 27 -7.93 11.75 -7.82
N PRO A 28 -8.57 11.84 -8.98
CA PRO A 28 -9.73 12.71 -9.15
C PRO A 28 -10.89 12.27 -8.24
N SER A 29 -11.56 13.25 -7.63
CA SER A 29 -12.83 13.02 -6.93
C SER A 29 -13.93 12.71 -7.93
N PHE A 30 -14.79 11.75 -7.62
CA PHE A 30 -15.98 11.49 -8.41
C PHE A 30 -17.00 12.61 -8.19
N ASP A 31 -17.57 13.14 -9.29
CA ASP A 31 -18.59 14.18 -9.28
C ASP A 31 -19.83 13.70 -10.09
N PRO A 32 -20.98 13.48 -9.43
CA PRO A 32 -22.19 13.00 -10.08
C PRO A 32 -22.88 14.05 -10.98
N THR A 33 -22.51 15.33 -10.88
CA THR A 33 -23.15 16.44 -11.62
C THR A 33 -22.49 16.78 -12.97
N GLY A 34 -21.35 16.15 -13.28
CA GLY A 34 -20.82 16.10 -14.64
C GLY A 34 -19.85 17.22 -15.03
N GLU A 35 -19.39 18.07 -14.11
CA GLU A 35 -18.34 19.06 -14.45
C GLU A 35 -16.92 18.46 -14.43
N ASN A 36 -16.71 17.34 -13.73
CA ASN A 36 -15.40 16.71 -13.55
C ASN A 36 -15.26 15.31 -14.20
N PHE A 37 -16.02 15.02 -15.27
CA PHE A 37 -15.84 13.78 -16.01
C PHE A 37 -14.53 13.84 -16.81
N VAL A 38 -13.42 13.45 -16.18
CA VAL A 38 -12.14 13.25 -16.87
C VAL A 38 -12.27 11.99 -17.71
N GLY A 39 -12.89 12.14 -18.88
CA GLY A 39 -12.92 11.15 -19.94
C GLY A 39 -11.50 10.91 -20.44
N GLY A 40 -10.86 9.84 -19.96
CA GLY A 40 -9.52 9.45 -20.39
C GLY A 40 -9.10 8.11 -19.81
N ASN A 41 -8.36 7.32 -20.59
CA ASN A 41 -7.88 5.97 -20.24
C ASN A 41 -6.73 5.96 -19.21
N GLY A 42 -6.19 7.12 -18.85
CA GLY A 42 -4.86 7.18 -18.25
C GLY A 42 -4.91 7.53 -16.80
N ASN A 43 -5.51 6.70 -15.94
CA ASN A 43 -5.53 6.83 -14.48
C ASN A 43 -4.23 7.49 -13.93
N PRO A 44 -4.16 8.82 -13.83
CA PRO A 44 -2.87 9.50 -13.85
C PRO A 44 -2.22 9.44 -12.47
N GLY A 45 -3.05 9.35 -11.43
CA GLY A 45 -2.61 9.08 -10.07
C GLY A 45 -1.80 7.78 -9.97
N LEU A 46 -2.15 6.73 -10.71
CA LEU A 46 -1.40 5.46 -10.67
C LEU A 46 0.05 5.61 -11.14
N MET A 47 0.38 6.59 -11.99
CA MET A 47 1.74 6.75 -12.50
C MET A 47 2.76 6.96 -11.38
N PHE A 48 2.37 7.61 -10.28
CA PHE A 48 3.27 7.87 -9.14
C PHE A 48 3.65 6.62 -8.35
N VAL A 49 2.90 5.52 -8.48
CA VAL A 49 3.26 4.22 -7.89
C VAL A 49 3.77 3.25 -8.96
N MET A 50 3.21 3.28 -10.17
CA MET A 50 3.61 2.39 -11.26
C MET A 50 5.01 2.70 -11.79
N PHE A 51 5.36 3.97 -11.95
CA PHE A 51 6.68 4.36 -12.44
C PHE A 51 7.81 3.91 -11.50
N PRO A 52 7.77 4.20 -10.18
CA PRO A 52 8.78 3.71 -9.24
C PRO A 52 8.47 2.32 -8.65
N MET A 53 7.59 1.51 -9.27
CA MET A 53 7.07 0.28 -8.64
C MET A 53 8.17 -0.68 -8.15
N LEU A 54 9.24 -0.87 -8.93
CA LEU A 54 10.35 -1.73 -8.53
C LEU A 54 11.09 -1.22 -7.29
N ILE A 55 11.21 0.11 -7.13
CA ILE A 55 11.82 0.74 -5.96
C ILE A 55 10.91 0.56 -4.73
N ILE A 56 9.59 0.65 -4.93
CA ILE A 56 8.59 0.42 -3.88
C ILE A 56 8.61 -1.04 -3.42
N LEU A 57 8.61 -1.99 -4.36
CA LEU A 57 8.73 -3.42 -4.05
C LEU A 57 10.05 -3.73 -3.35
N TYR A 58 11.15 -3.12 -3.80
CA TYR A 58 12.44 -3.22 -3.14
C TYR A 58 12.38 -2.72 -1.69
N PHE A 59 11.73 -1.58 -1.42
CA PHE A 59 11.58 -1.05 -0.07
C PHE A 59 10.88 -2.07 0.85
N PHE A 60 9.72 -2.59 0.44
CA PHE A 60 8.97 -3.58 1.24
C PHE A 60 9.76 -4.88 1.44
N PHE A 61 10.51 -5.32 0.43
CA PHE A 61 11.41 -6.45 0.56
C PHE A 61 12.55 -6.17 1.56
N ALA A 62 13.22 -5.02 1.45
CA ALA A 62 14.30 -4.63 2.33
C ALA A 62 13.85 -4.47 3.80
N MET A 63 12.61 -4.00 4.00
CA MET A 63 11.97 -3.94 5.32
C MET A 63 11.84 -5.30 6.00
N MET A 64 11.82 -6.42 5.26
CA MET A 64 11.85 -7.75 5.87
C MET A 64 13.10 -7.96 6.73
N PHE A 65 14.28 -7.53 6.24
CA PHE A 65 15.54 -7.64 7.00
C PHE A 65 15.59 -6.68 8.18
N VAL A 66 15.01 -5.48 8.02
CA VAL A 66 14.87 -4.51 9.11
C VAL A 66 14.01 -5.09 10.23
N PHE A 67 12.86 -5.69 9.89
CA PHE A 67 11.97 -6.33 10.86
C PHE A 67 12.61 -7.54 11.52
N GLU A 68 13.36 -8.37 10.79
CA GLU A 68 14.10 -9.48 11.39
C GLU A 68 15.02 -8.99 12.52
N LYS A 69 15.81 -7.93 12.24
CA LYS A 69 16.70 -7.33 13.24
C LYS A 69 15.94 -6.67 14.38
N LEU A 70 14.77 -6.11 14.10
CA LEU A 70 13.88 -5.55 15.11
C LEU A 70 13.39 -6.65 16.06
N HIS A 71 12.95 -7.79 15.55
CA HIS A 71 12.48 -8.92 16.36
C HIS A 71 13.56 -9.52 17.24
N GLU A 72 14.82 -9.48 16.81
CA GLU A 72 15.96 -9.92 17.62
C GLU A 72 16.31 -8.94 18.75
N ARG A 73 16.04 -7.65 18.55
CA ARG A 73 16.39 -6.59 19.51
C ARG A 73 15.38 -6.45 20.64
N PHE A 74 14.09 -6.71 20.38
CA PHE A 74 13.04 -6.56 21.38
C PHE A 74 12.79 -7.86 22.15
N PRO A 75 12.64 -7.82 23.49
CA PRO A 75 12.40 -9.00 24.33
C PRO A 75 10.93 -9.47 24.28
N VAL A 76 10.35 -9.51 23.08
CA VAL A 76 8.94 -9.84 22.85
C VAL A 76 8.84 -11.24 22.25
N LYS A 77 7.88 -12.04 22.73
CA LYS A 77 7.62 -13.38 22.20
C LYS A 77 7.30 -13.29 20.70
N ARG A 78 7.99 -14.08 19.86
CA ARG A 78 7.75 -14.14 18.40
C ARG A 78 6.28 -14.34 18.01
N LYS A 79 5.53 -15.12 18.79
CA LYS A 79 4.09 -15.33 18.58
C LYS A 79 3.29 -14.02 18.67
N LEU A 80 3.68 -13.10 19.55
CA LEU A 80 3.02 -11.81 19.71
C LEU A 80 3.26 -10.89 18.51
N PHE A 81 4.48 -10.83 17.99
CA PHE A 81 4.75 -10.08 16.74
C PHE A 81 3.93 -10.60 15.57
N LYS A 82 3.88 -11.94 15.38
CA LYS A 82 3.05 -12.56 14.33
C LYS A 82 1.58 -12.19 14.50
N ALA A 83 1.05 -12.34 15.71
CA ALA A 83 -0.34 -11.99 16.01
C ALA A 83 -0.62 -10.51 15.74
N CYS A 84 0.29 -9.62 16.12
CA CYS A 84 0.15 -8.18 15.88
C CYS A 84 0.14 -7.84 14.39
N TYR A 85 1.12 -8.32 13.61
CA TYR A 85 1.14 -8.06 12.17
C TYR A 85 -0.08 -8.65 11.45
N SER A 86 -0.47 -9.88 11.78
CA SER A 86 -1.66 -10.50 11.21
C SER A 86 -2.94 -9.77 11.60
N GLY A 87 -3.08 -9.38 12.87
CA GLY A 87 -4.25 -8.66 13.37
C GLY A 87 -4.41 -7.29 12.70
N VAL A 88 -3.34 -6.50 12.66
CA VAL A 88 -3.35 -5.19 11.98
C VAL A 88 -3.61 -5.36 10.49
N PHE A 89 -2.99 -6.35 9.84
CA PHE A 89 -3.23 -6.63 8.42
C PHE A 89 -4.70 -6.97 8.15
N VAL A 90 -5.30 -7.88 8.92
CA VAL A 90 -6.71 -8.28 8.74
C VAL A 90 -7.65 -7.09 8.96
N LEU A 91 -7.41 -6.27 9.99
CA LEU A 91 -8.21 -5.09 10.26
C LEU A 91 -8.15 -4.08 9.10
N VAL A 92 -6.94 -3.74 8.66
CA VAL A 92 -6.76 -2.78 7.56
C VAL A 92 -7.31 -3.33 6.26
N PHE A 93 -7.02 -4.59 5.93
CA PHE A 93 -7.48 -5.23 4.71
C PHE A 93 -9.01 -5.31 4.66
N GLY A 94 -9.66 -5.68 5.77
CA GLY A 94 -11.11 -5.70 5.88
C GLY A 94 -11.73 -4.31 5.70
N MET A 95 -11.17 -3.28 6.35
CA MET A 95 -11.62 -1.89 6.17
C MET A 95 -11.43 -1.40 4.73
N SER A 96 -10.32 -1.74 4.08
CA SER A 96 -10.05 -1.40 2.69
C SER A 96 -11.07 -2.04 1.75
N ILE A 97 -11.34 -3.34 1.89
CA ILE A 97 -12.37 -4.04 1.09
C ILE A 97 -13.71 -3.35 1.26
N TYR A 98 -14.14 -3.11 2.50
CA TYR A 98 -15.42 -2.46 2.77
C TYR A 98 -15.53 -1.09 2.07
N ARG A 99 -14.50 -0.24 2.19
CA ARG A 99 -14.49 1.09 1.55
C ARG A 99 -14.51 1.00 0.03
N ILE A 100 -13.74 0.10 -0.56
CA ILE A 100 -13.67 -0.10 -2.01
C ILE A 100 -15.02 -0.57 -2.57
N VAL A 101 -15.66 -1.52 -1.90
CA VAL A 101 -16.99 -2.03 -2.30
C VAL A 101 -18.06 -0.96 -2.12
N SER A 102 -18.07 -0.26 -0.98
CA SER A 102 -19.03 0.81 -0.70
C SER A 102 -18.91 1.93 -1.72
N PHE A 103 -17.70 2.43 -1.97
CA PHE A 103 -17.44 3.49 -2.94
C PHE A 103 -17.86 3.08 -4.35
N ARG A 104 -17.54 1.85 -4.76
CA ARG A 104 -17.97 1.33 -6.05
C ARG A 104 -19.50 1.33 -6.16
N ASN A 105 -20.20 0.80 -5.18
CA ASN A 105 -21.66 0.71 -5.20
C ASN A 105 -22.31 2.10 -5.23
N GLU A 106 -21.69 3.10 -4.61
CA GLU A 106 -22.13 4.50 -4.63
C GLU A 106 -22.03 5.12 -6.03
N ILE A 107 -20.93 4.90 -6.74
CA ILE A 107 -20.68 5.57 -8.03
C ILE A 107 -21.18 4.75 -9.23
N ASN A 108 -21.36 3.42 -9.11
CA ASN A 108 -21.77 2.54 -10.21
C ASN A 108 -23.09 2.93 -10.91
N PRO A 109 -24.12 3.45 -10.22
CA PRO A 109 -25.37 3.91 -10.86
C PRO A 109 -25.18 5.05 -11.88
N TYR A 110 -24.05 5.75 -11.86
CA TYR A 110 -23.73 6.85 -12.77
C TYR A 110 -22.99 6.40 -14.04
N PHE A 111 -22.75 5.10 -14.22
CA PHE A 111 -22.08 4.54 -15.39
C PHE A 111 -23.02 3.58 -16.12
N GLU A 112 -22.94 3.57 -17.46
CA GLU A 112 -23.71 2.65 -18.30
C GLU A 112 -23.30 1.18 -18.08
N TYR A 113 -22.06 0.94 -17.68
CA TYR A 113 -21.49 -0.38 -17.45
C TYR A 113 -20.93 -0.50 -16.04
N GLU A 114 -20.89 -1.74 -15.57
CA GLU A 114 -20.32 -2.07 -14.28
C GLU A 114 -18.84 -1.68 -14.21
N ILE A 115 -18.49 -0.81 -13.25
CA ILE A 115 -17.12 -0.32 -13.13
C ILE A 115 -16.23 -1.29 -12.35
N SER A 116 -14.93 -1.30 -12.68
CA SER A 116 -13.92 -2.02 -11.91
C SER A 116 -13.70 -1.41 -10.53
N TYR A 117 -13.34 -2.25 -9.54
CA TYR A 117 -12.96 -1.77 -8.21
C TYR A 117 -11.76 -0.83 -8.24
N LEU A 118 -10.74 -1.16 -9.04
CA LEU A 118 -9.63 -0.26 -9.35
C LEU A 118 -10.00 0.54 -10.60
N ASN A 119 -10.21 1.84 -10.43
CA ASN A 119 -10.64 2.77 -11.47
C ASN A 119 -10.03 4.17 -11.20
N PRO A 120 -10.13 5.12 -12.14
CA PRO A 120 -9.54 6.45 -11.98
C PRO A 120 -9.96 7.21 -10.72
N PHE A 121 -11.14 6.93 -10.17
CA PHE A 121 -11.67 7.60 -8.98
C PHE A 121 -11.31 6.88 -7.67
N SER A 122 -10.84 5.63 -7.73
CA SER A 122 -10.68 4.79 -6.54
C SER A 122 -9.24 4.63 -6.06
N ASN A 123 -8.21 5.16 -6.74
CA ASN A 123 -6.82 4.89 -6.35
C ASN A 123 -6.47 5.38 -4.95
N HIS A 124 -7.04 6.49 -4.49
CA HIS A 124 -6.89 6.96 -3.12
C HIS A 124 -7.33 5.93 -2.07
N LEU A 125 -8.19 4.96 -2.43
CA LEU A 125 -8.59 3.84 -1.57
C LEU A 125 -7.55 2.71 -1.56
N PHE A 126 -6.81 2.52 -2.65
CA PHE A 126 -5.78 1.48 -2.80
C PHE A 126 -4.38 1.94 -2.38
N PHE A 127 -4.06 3.20 -2.58
CA PHE A 127 -2.75 3.79 -2.32
C PHE A 127 -2.93 4.91 -1.30
N ASN A 128 -3.01 4.53 -0.03
CA ASN A 128 -3.07 5.46 1.08
C ASN A 128 -2.21 4.95 2.24
N PHE A 129 -2.19 5.74 3.30
CA PHE A 129 -1.44 5.41 4.50
C PHE A 129 -1.78 4.01 5.04
N TRP A 130 -3.07 3.63 5.06
CA TRP A 130 -3.47 2.32 5.60
C TRP A 130 -2.96 1.16 4.77
N THR A 131 -3.10 1.23 3.44
CA THR A 131 -2.59 0.16 2.58
C THR A 131 -1.06 0.06 2.61
N PHE A 132 -0.36 1.19 2.82
CA PHE A 132 1.08 1.19 3.09
C PHE A 132 1.43 0.44 4.39
N ILE A 133 0.67 0.68 5.47
CA ILE A 133 0.83 -0.07 6.73
C ILE A 133 0.54 -1.57 6.52
N ALA A 134 -0.49 -1.92 5.73
CA ALA A 134 -0.77 -3.32 5.43
C ALA A 134 0.40 -4.00 4.70
N CYS A 135 1.03 -3.32 3.73
CA CYS A 135 2.24 -3.81 3.08
C CYS A 135 3.40 -3.99 4.06
N LEU A 136 3.61 -3.06 5.00
CA LEU A 136 4.60 -3.22 6.07
C LEU A 136 4.29 -4.41 6.99
N CYS A 137 3.02 -4.68 7.31
CA CYS A 137 2.63 -5.86 8.06
C CYS A 137 2.97 -7.16 7.31
N ILE A 138 2.78 -7.19 5.99
CA ILE A 138 3.23 -8.32 5.15
C ILE A 138 4.75 -8.48 5.25
N SER A 139 5.53 -7.41 5.05
CA SER A 139 6.99 -7.46 5.19
C SER A 139 7.42 -7.94 6.58
N GLY A 140 6.78 -7.44 7.64
CA GLY A 140 7.01 -7.86 9.02
C GLY A 140 6.70 -9.33 9.25
N PHE A 141 5.60 -9.84 8.69
CA PHE A 141 5.27 -11.26 8.77
C PHE A 141 6.23 -12.13 7.95
N CYS A 142 6.57 -11.71 6.74
CA CYS A 142 7.50 -12.41 5.84
C CYS A 142 8.92 -12.49 6.42
N SER A 143 9.34 -11.52 7.22
CA SER A 143 10.67 -11.54 7.87
C SER A 143 10.91 -12.78 8.74
N PHE A 144 9.86 -13.40 9.30
CA PHE A 144 10.00 -14.64 10.07
C PHE A 144 10.47 -15.84 9.25
N TYR A 145 10.35 -15.77 7.92
CA TYR A 145 10.77 -16.84 7.01
C TYR A 145 12.19 -16.66 6.49
N LEU A 146 12.81 -15.49 6.69
CA LEU A 146 14.22 -15.26 6.33
C LEU A 146 15.17 -16.17 7.13
N LYS A 147 14.91 -16.31 8.43
CA LYS A 147 15.75 -17.08 9.36
C LYS A 147 15.79 -18.59 9.09
N LYS A 148 14.92 -19.12 8.23
CA LYS A 148 14.90 -20.56 7.92
C LYS A 148 15.96 -20.97 6.88
N ARG A 149 16.75 -20.02 6.35
CA ARG A 149 17.68 -20.25 5.22
C ARG A 149 19.12 -19.72 5.40
N MET A 150 19.54 -19.27 6.59
CA MET A 150 20.95 -18.99 6.89
C MET A 150 21.43 -19.82 8.07
#